data_AF-A0A1I1P6N4-F1
#
_entry.id   AF-A0A1I1P6N4-F1
#
_cell.length_a   1.000
_cell.length_b   1.000
_cell.length_c   1.000
_cell.angle_alpha   90.00
_cell.angle_beta   90.00
_cell.angle_gamma   90.00
#
_symmetry.space_group_name_H-M   'P 1'
#
loop_
_entity.id
_entity.type
_entity.pdbx_description
1 polymer ?
#
loop_
_entity_poly.entity_id
_entity_poly.type
_entity_poly.pdbx_seq_one_letter_code
_entity_poly.pdbx_strand_id
1 'polypeptide(L)'
;MPKNLLNELLTSPKTFVELVCITFKAEGKHPLEENINSNENTAENAWKVLHYGRGTPGIMEGGDVDVAAFNQWVIEAREIGRKLDRETMTDQSIGQWMSNCPEQEEGIWPCYPVCELLEQFDASEIRKAFKAGVYNNRGVITKTYRSGGDLERNLATKYKGFAEKLNNIYPQTANLLNDIAQSYDYEAKMEDDDVRLSDELD
;
A
#
# COMPACT_ATOMS: atom_id res chain seq x y z
N MET A 1 -8.18 11.58 8.68
CA MET A 1 -7.23 11.60 9.81
C MET A 1 -6.80 13.05 10.08
N PRO A 2 -6.60 13.47 11.34
CA PRO A 2 -6.03 14.80 11.65
C PRO A 2 -4.62 14.95 11.05
N LYS A 3 -4.32 16.10 10.43
CA LYS A 3 -3.03 16.34 9.76
C LYS A 3 -1.83 16.16 10.68
N ASN A 4 -1.92 16.62 11.93
CA ASN A 4 -0.84 16.51 12.90
C ASN A 4 -0.51 15.05 13.24
N LEU A 5 -1.52 14.19 13.34
CA LEU A 5 -1.31 12.76 13.59
C LEU A 5 -0.66 12.07 12.39
N LEU A 6 -1.10 12.39 11.17
CA LEU A 6 -0.47 11.87 9.97
C LEU A 6 0.99 12.30 9.88
N ASN A 7 1.28 13.57 10.15
CA ASN A 7 2.65 14.08 10.15
C ASN A 7 3.53 13.34 11.17
N GLU A 8 3.04 13.17 12.40
CA GLU A 8 3.77 12.43 13.44
C GLU A 8 4.13 11.02 12.97
N LEU A 9 3.18 10.29 12.38
CA LEU A 9 3.42 8.93 11.91
C LEU A 9 4.41 8.88 10.73
N LEU A 10 4.41 9.88 9.85
CA LEU A 10 5.35 9.99 8.73
C LEU A 10 6.74 10.45 9.16
N THR A 11 6.89 11.06 10.34
CA THR A 11 8.20 11.51 10.86
C THR A 11 8.74 10.62 11.97
N SER A 12 7.91 9.81 12.63
CA SER A 12 8.26 8.94 13.74
C SER A 12 7.97 7.46 13.41
N PRO A 13 8.99 6.70 12.93
CA PRO A 13 8.88 5.26 12.71
C PRO A 13 8.40 4.52 13.97
N LYS A 14 8.86 4.97 15.15
CA LYS A 14 8.47 4.41 16.44
C LYS A 14 6.96 4.52 16.67
N THR A 15 6.38 5.71 16.51
CA THR A 15 4.94 5.92 16.72
C THR A 15 4.10 5.12 15.72
N PHE A 16 4.59 4.98 14.48
CA PHE A 16 3.98 4.09 13.50
C PHE A 16 3.96 2.63 13.98
N VAL A 17 5.10 2.09 14.43
CA VAL A 17 5.19 0.70 14.91
C VAL A 17 4.42 0.48 16.22
N GLU A 18 4.32 1.48 17.09
CA GLU A 18 3.46 1.43 18.28
C GLU A 18 2.00 1.18 17.90
N LEU A 19 1.49 1.84 16.85
CA LEU A 19 0.14 1.56 16.33
C LEU A 19 0.02 0.14 15.76
N VAL A 20 1.04 -0.33 15.03
CA VAL A 20 1.09 -1.71 14.53
C VAL A 20 0.98 -2.70 15.70
N CYS A 21 1.69 -2.46 16.80
CA CYS A 21 1.66 -3.32 17.98
C CYS A 21 0.33 -3.26 18.74
N ILE A 22 -0.35 -2.11 18.74
CA ILE A 22 -1.69 -1.96 19.32
C ILE A 22 -2.73 -2.73 18.49
N THR A 23 -2.57 -2.75 17.17
CA THR A 23 -3.52 -3.38 16.24
C THR A 23 -3.30 -4.88 16.10
N PHE A 24 -2.05 -5.35 16.10
CA PHE A 24 -1.71 -6.73 15.79
C PHE A 24 -0.98 -7.42 16.93
N LYS A 25 -1.37 -8.69 17.16
CA LYS A 25 -0.67 -9.57 18.09
C LYS A 25 0.74 -9.85 17.57
N ALA A 26 1.67 -10.09 18.49
CA ALA A 26 2.99 -10.58 18.16
C ALA A 26 2.91 -11.90 17.37
N GLU A 27 3.90 -12.15 16.53
CA GLU A 27 3.97 -13.37 15.72
C GLU A 27 4.26 -14.62 16.57
N GLY A 28 4.81 -14.45 17.77
CA GLY A 28 5.22 -15.52 18.65
C GLY A 28 6.57 -16.13 18.26
N LYS A 29 7.41 -15.43 17.48
CA LYS A 29 8.75 -15.92 17.11
C LYS A 29 9.77 -15.61 18.20
N HIS A 30 9.53 -14.59 19.02
CA HIS A 30 10.46 -14.12 20.06
C HIS A 30 9.74 -13.89 21.40
N PRO A 31 10.44 -14.08 22.55
CA PRO A 31 9.94 -13.62 23.84
C PRO A 31 9.80 -12.10 23.84
N LEU A 32 8.65 -11.59 24.23
CA LEU A 32 8.41 -10.15 24.32
C LEU A 32 8.95 -9.60 25.65
N GLU A 33 9.69 -8.49 25.58
CA GLU A 33 10.05 -7.72 26.78
C GLU A 33 8.80 -7.05 27.40
N GLU A 34 7.89 -6.55 26.55
CA GLU A 34 6.60 -5.98 26.95
C GLU A 34 5.46 -6.47 26.07
N ASN A 35 4.34 -6.85 26.69
CA ASN A 35 3.14 -7.24 25.97
C ASN A 35 2.21 -6.02 25.86
N ILE A 36 2.17 -5.42 24.66
CA ILE A 36 1.24 -4.33 24.35
C ILE A 36 -0.17 -4.94 24.25
N ASN A 37 -0.88 -4.96 25.38
CA ASN A 37 -2.29 -5.35 25.45
C ASN A 37 -3.15 -4.11 25.24
N SER A 38 -3.89 -4.07 24.13
CA SER A 38 -4.92 -3.06 23.87
C SER A 38 -6.31 -3.69 24.03
N ASN A 39 -7.29 -2.91 24.48
CA ASN A 39 -8.68 -3.35 24.41
C ASN A 39 -9.20 -3.27 22.97
N GLU A 40 -10.29 -3.98 22.66
CA GLU A 40 -10.84 -4.10 21.30
C GLU A 40 -11.11 -2.73 20.65
N ASN A 41 -11.70 -1.79 21.38
CA ASN A 41 -11.96 -0.44 20.88
C ASN A 41 -10.67 0.32 20.52
N THR A 42 -9.60 0.12 21.30
CA THR A 42 -8.30 0.76 21.05
C THR A 42 -7.63 0.15 19.83
N ALA A 43 -7.67 -1.17 19.69
CA ALA A 43 -7.17 -1.89 18.52
C ALA A 43 -7.91 -1.46 17.24
N GLU A 44 -9.23 -1.36 17.29
CA GLU A 44 -10.05 -0.92 16.16
C GLU A 44 -9.74 0.53 15.75
N ASN A 45 -9.57 1.43 16.73
CA ASN A 45 -9.21 2.82 16.44
C ASN A 45 -7.79 2.93 15.86
N ALA A 46 -6.83 2.20 16.40
CA ALA A 46 -5.47 2.14 15.84
C ALA A 46 -5.47 1.56 14.42
N TRP A 47 -6.28 0.53 14.17
CA TRP A 47 -6.46 -0.04 12.84
C TRP A 47 -7.02 0.99 11.86
N LYS A 48 -8.05 1.76 12.25
CA LYS A 48 -8.60 2.85 11.43
C LYS A 48 -7.53 3.88 11.10
N VAL A 49 -6.69 4.25 12.08
CA VAL A 49 -5.56 5.16 11.86
C VAL A 49 -4.60 4.57 10.84
N LEU A 50 -4.11 3.34 11.02
CA LEU A 50 -3.22 2.70 10.04
C LEU A 50 -3.86 2.55 8.66
N HIS A 51 -5.13 2.17 8.58
CA HIS A 51 -5.80 1.87 7.31
C HIS A 51 -6.09 3.13 6.48
N TYR A 52 -6.47 4.22 7.14
CA TYR A 52 -6.79 5.49 6.48
C TYR A 52 -5.64 6.51 6.47
N GLY A 53 -4.56 6.25 7.21
CA GLY A 53 -3.39 7.13 7.36
C GLY A 53 -2.33 6.98 6.28
N ARG A 54 -2.73 6.72 5.02
CA ARG A 54 -1.77 6.40 3.96
C ARG A 54 -0.93 7.62 3.60
N GLY A 55 0.38 7.42 3.45
CA GLY A 55 1.31 8.48 3.07
C GLY A 55 2.74 7.97 2.89
N THR A 56 3.60 8.85 2.36
CA THR A 56 5.01 8.55 2.09
C THR A 56 5.89 9.43 2.98
N PRO A 57 6.75 8.83 3.82
CA PRO A 57 7.74 9.57 4.61
C PRO A 57 8.67 10.38 3.71
N GLY A 58 9.11 11.54 4.20
CA GLY A 58 10.09 12.37 3.49
C GLY A 58 9.52 13.19 2.32
N ILE A 59 8.20 13.30 2.14
CA ILE A 59 7.65 14.24 1.14
C ILE A 59 8.08 15.69 1.49
N MET A 60 8.73 16.34 0.53
CA MET A 60 9.23 17.72 0.62
C MET A 60 8.20 18.73 0.10
N GLU A 61 8.45 20.01 0.40
CA GLU A 61 7.75 21.13 -0.25
C GLU A 61 8.05 21.10 -1.76
N GLY A 62 7.09 20.62 -2.55
CA GLY A 62 7.25 20.40 -3.99
C GLY A 62 6.70 19.05 -4.48
N GLY A 63 6.49 18.09 -3.57
CA GLY A 63 5.92 16.78 -3.89
C GLY A 63 6.96 15.67 -4.11
N ASP A 64 8.25 16.03 -4.22
CA ASP A 64 9.36 15.09 -4.26
C ASP A 64 9.60 14.43 -2.90
N VAL A 65 10.25 13.27 -2.92
CA VAL A 65 10.59 12.51 -1.72
C VAL A 65 12.07 12.66 -1.40
N ASP A 66 12.38 13.11 -0.18
CA ASP A 66 13.73 13.02 0.40
C ASP A 66 14.09 11.55 0.60
N VAL A 67 14.97 11.06 -0.27
CA VAL A 67 15.42 9.67 -0.30
C VAL A 67 16.08 9.24 1.01
N ALA A 68 16.84 10.13 1.65
CA ALA A 68 17.53 9.81 2.89
C ALA A 68 16.53 9.69 4.05
N ALA A 69 15.59 10.65 4.16
CA ALA A 69 14.55 10.60 5.18
C ALA A 69 13.63 9.39 4.98
N PHE A 70 13.24 9.07 3.74
CA PHE A 70 12.44 7.90 3.42
C PHE A 70 13.14 6.60 3.82
N ASN A 71 14.38 6.40 3.38
CA ASN A 71 15.11 5.17 3.65
C ASN A 71 15.38 5.00 5.16
N GLN A 72 15.75 6.08 5.85
CA GLN A 72 15.94 6.05 7.30
C GLN A 72 14.66 5.65 8.02
N TRP A 73 13.52 6.23 7.63
CA TRP A 73 12.22 5.90 8.24
C TRP A 73 11.87 4.42 8.04
N VAL A 74 12.04 3.90 6.83
CA VAL A 74 11.71 2.49 6.51
C VAL A 74 12.61 1.53 7.28
N ILE A 75 13.93 1.78 7.31
CA ILE A 75 14.89 0.94 8.04
C ILE A 75 14.52 0.89 9.53
N GLU A 76 14.31 2.06 10.14
CA GLU A 76 14.01 2.14 11.57
C GLU A 76 12.66 1.49 11.91
N ALA A 77 11.62 1.69 11.09
CA ALA A 77 10.32 1.03 11.28
C ALA A 77 10.46 -0.50 11.26
N ARG A 78 11.15 -1.05 10.25
CA ARG A 78 11.35 -2.51 10.13
C ARG A 78 12.18 -3.07 11.28
N GLU A 79 13.21 -2.33 11.73
CA GLU A 79 14.02 -2.73 12.88
C GLU A 79 13.21 -2.78 14.18
N ILE A 80 12.39 -1.75 14.46
CA ILE A 80 11.53 -1.72 15.66
C ILE A 80 10.48 -2.83 15.56
N GLY A 81 9.85 -2.99 14.40
CA GLY A 81 8.87 -4.05 14.14
C GLY A 81 9.42 -5.44 14.42
N ARG A 82 10.64 -5.73 13.96
CA ARG A 82 11.33 -7.00 14.25
C ARG A 82 11.65 -7.18 15.74
N LYS A 83 12.19 -6.15 16.40
CA LYS A 83 12.51 -6.20 17.84
C LYS A 83 11.27 -6.47 18.69
N LEU A 84 10.12 -5.95 18.26
CA LEU A 84 8.85 -6.16 18.90
C LEU A 84 8.09 -7.39 18.37
N ASP A 85 8.66 -8.27 17.54
CA ASP A 85 8.00 -9.48 17.04
C ASP A 85 6.73 -9.19 16.19
N ARG A 86 6.74 -8.10 15.43
CA ARG A 86 5.69 -7.66 14.48
C ARG A 86 6.26 -7.39 13.08
N GLU A 87 7.31 -8.11 12.67
CA GLU A 87 8.01 -7.88 11.40
C GLU A 87 7.06 -7.91 10.18
N THR A 88 6.28 -8.98 10.04
CA THR A 88 5.33 -9.19 8.93
C THR A 88 4.28 -8.08 8.89
N MET A 89 3.68 -7.76 10.04
CA MET A 89 2.62 -6.75 10.10
C MET A 89 3.15 -5.33 9.94
N THR A 90 4.40 -5.08 10.31
CA THR A 90 5.08 -3.82 10.02
C THR A 90 5.31 -3.69 8.52
N ASP A 91 5.89 -4.70 7.86
CA ASP A 91 6.12 -4.70 6.41
C ASP A 91 4.80 -4.56 5.63
N GLN A 92 3.73 -5.25 6.03
CA GLN A 92 2.43 -5.09 5.39
C GLN A 92 1.86 -3.67 5.58
N SER A 93 2.01 -3.09 6.77
CA SER A 93 1.55 -1.72 7.03
C SER A 93 2.32 -0.69 6.19
N ILE A 94 3.64 -0.86 6.06
CA ILE A 94 4.49 -0.05 5.17
C ILE A 94 4.00 -0.17 3.73
N GLY A 95 3.80 -1.38 3.22
CA GLY A 95 3.33 -1.61 1.86
C GLY A 95 2.00 -0.90 1.57
N GLN A 96 1.02 -1.00 2.47
CA GLN A 96 -0.26 -0.29 2.32
C GLN A 96 -0.08 1.23 2.30
N TRP A 97 0.81 1.78 3.12
CA TRP A 97 1.06 3.22 3.15
C TRP A 97 1.73 3.72 1.86
N MET A 98 2.74 2.99 1.38
CA MET A 98 3.45 3.35 0.15
C MET A 98 2.58 3.22 -1.10
N SER A 99 1.46 2.49 -1.05
CA SER A 99 0.52 2.42 -2.17
C SER A 99 -0.10 3.77 -2.56
N ASN A 100 -0.02 4.79 -1.69
CA ASN A 100 -0.48 6.15 -1.95
C ASN A 100 0.68 7.14 -2.16
N CYS A 101 1.84 6.64 -2.58
CA CYS A 101 3.00 7.48 -2.90
C CYS A 101 2.76 8.35 -4.13
N PRO A 102 3.46 9.50 -4.24
CA PRO A 102 3.35 10.37 -5.39
C PRO A 102 3.86 9.69 -6.67
N GLU A 103 3.38 10.18 -7.81
CA GLU A 103 4.02 9.91 -9.10
C GLU A 103 5.38 10.61 -9.13
N GLN A 104 6.34 10.00 -9.80
CA GLN A 104 7.56 10.66 -10.23
C GLN A 104 7.23 11.57 -11.43
N GLU A 105 8.18 12.42 -11.83
CA GLU A 105 8.12 13.16 -13.08
C GLU A 105 7.85 12.25 -14.31
N GLU A 106 7.28 12.84 -15.36
CA GLU A 106 6.98 12.18 -16.64
C GLU A 106 5.97 11.02 -16.59
N GLY A 107 5.11 11.01 -15.56
CA GLY A 107 4.02 10.03 -15.40
C GLY A 107 4.55 8.62 -15.14
N ILE A 108 5.62 8.54 -14.36
CA ILE A 108 6.14 7.29 -13.80
C ILE A 108 5.55 7.14 -12.39
N TRP A 109 5.07 5.94 -12.07
CA TRP A 109 4.61 5.63 -10.72
C TRP A 109 4.90 4.15 -10.43
N PRO A 110 5.33 3.77 -9.21
CA PRO A 110 5.60 4.61 -8.02
C PRO A 110 6.78 5.59 -8.17
N CYS A 111 6.96 6.50 -7.20
CA CYS A 111 8.19 7.29 -7.11
C CYS A 111 9.44 6.41 -6.90
N TYR A 112 10.62 6.90 -7.28
CA TYR A 112 11.84 6.08 -7.28
C TYR A 112 12.20 5.45 -5.92
N PRO A 113 12.11 6.15 -4.77
CA PRO A 113 12.40 5.52 -3.48
C PRO A 113 11.48 4.33 -3.15
N VAL A 114 10.22 4.40 -3.58
CA VAL A 114 9.28 3.28 -3.41
C VAL A 114 9.61 2.15 -4.38
N CYS A 115 10.01 2.44 -5.61
CA CYS A 115 10.51 1.41 -6.53
C CYS A 115 11.72 0.68 -5.94
N GLU A 116 12.70 1.42 -5.41
CA GLU A 116 13.88 0.84 -4.75
C GLU A 116 13.52 -0.06 -3.56
N LEU A 117 12.56 0.36 -2.72
CA LEU A 117 12.03 -0.47 -1.64
C LEU A 117 11.39 -1.77 -2.17
N LEU A 118 10.60 -1.68 -3.23
CA LEU A 118 9.89 -2.84 -3.80
C LEU A 118 10.84 -3.80 -4.54
N GLU A 119 12.02 -3.37 -4.99
CA GLU A 119 13.05 -4.25 -5.54
C GLU A 119 13.81 -5.06 -4.49
N GLN A 120 13.75 -4.69 -3.20
CA GLN A 120 14.47 -5.40 -2.15
C GLN A 120 14.05 -6.87 -2.08
N PHE A 121 15.02 -7.78 -1.95
CA PHE A 121 14.77 -9.23 -1.99
C PHE A 121 13.83 -9.69 -0.87
N ASP A 122 13.89 -9.03 0.29
CA ASP A 122 13.12 -9.32 1.50
C ASP A 122 11.80 -8.53 1.59
N ALA A 123 11.46 -7.69 0.61
CA ALA A 123 10.24 -6.87 0.60
C ALA A 123 8.98 -7.62 0.11
N SER A 124 8.89 -8.95 0.29
CA SER A 124 7.74 -9.74 -0.22
C SER A 124 6.41 -9.34 0.41
N GLU A 125 6.39 -9.14 1.74
CA GLU A 125 5.18 -8.72 2.46
C GLU A 125 4.82 -7.27 2.14
N ILE A 126 5.82 -6.40 1.95
CA ILE A 126 5.63 -5.03 1.48
C ILE A 126 4.97 -5.04 0.10
N ARG A 127 5.49 -5.79 -0.88
CA ARG A 127 4.91 -5.89 -2.24
C ARG A 127 3.47 -6.39 -2.22
N LYS A 128 3.19 -7.44 -1.45
CA LYS A 128 1.84 -8.02 -1.31
C LYS A 128 0.85 -6.98 -0.76
N ALA A 129 1.24 -6.27 0.29
CA ALA A 129 0.39 -5.29 0.93
C ALA A 129 0.29 -3.98 0.14
N PHE A 130 1.32 -3.63 -0.64
CA PHE A 130 1.30 -2.56 -1.61
C PHE A 130 0.22 -2.78 -2.65
N LYS A 131 0.21 -3.98 -3.27
CA LYS A 131 -0.86 -4.38 -4.21
C LYS A 131 -2.25 -4.24 -3.58
N ALA A 132 -2.43 -4.74 -2.35
CA ALA A 132 -3.71 -4.59 -1.64
C ALA A 132 -4.05 -3.11 -1.36
N GLY A 133 -3.08 -2.30 -0.98
CA GLY A 133 -3.23 -0.87 -0.76
C GLY A 133 -3.71 -0.12 -2.01
N VAL A 134 -3.17 -0.48 -3.19
CA VAL A 134 -3.60 0.09 -4.48
C VAL A 134 -5.09 -0.13 -4.73
N TYR A 135 -5.59 -1.35 -4.52
CA TYR A 135 -7.03 -1.62 -4.62
C TYR A 135 -7.83 -0.80 -3.61
N ASN A 136 -7.33 -0.71 -2.38
CA ASN A 136 -8.02 0.01 -1.33
C ASN A 136 -8.02 1.54 -1.52
N ASN A 137 -7.08 2.10 -2.31
CA ASN A 137 -7.04 3.55 -2.61
C ASN A 137 -8.18 3.98 -3.53
N ARG A 138 -8.73 3.03 -4.30
CA ARG A 138 -9.82 3.25 -5.26
C ARG A 138 -11.12 3.72 -4.61
N GLY A 139 -11.33 3.40 -3.32
CA GLY A 139 -12.55 3.72 -2.60
C GLY A 139 -13.80 3.05 -3.21
N VAL A 140 -14.98 3.53 -2.84
CA VAL A 140 -16.25 3.06 -3.41
C VAL A 140 -16.47 3.75 -4.76
N ILE A 141 -16.58 2.98 -5.84
CA ILE A 141 -16.96 3.48 -7.16
C ILE A 141 -18.45 3.27 -7.35
N THR A 142 -19.18 4.36 -7.54
CA THR A 142 -20.56 4.31 -8.04
C THR A 142 -20.50 4.18 -9.56
N LYS A 143 -20.82 2.99 -10.08
CA LYS A 143 -20.92 2.73 -11.51
C LYS A 143 -22.28 3.19 -12.04
N THR A 144 -22.32 3.69 -13.28
CA THR A 144 -23.57 3.89 -14.00
C THR A 144 -24.13 2.54 -14.45
N TYR A 145 -25.46 2.39 -14.43
CA TYR A 145 -26.14 1.16 -14.86
C TYR A 145 -25.68 0.77 -16.28
N ARG A 146 -25.27 -0.50 -16.46
CA ARG A 146 -24.75 -1.09 -17.72
C ARG A 146 -23.44 -0.53 -18.26
N SER A 147 -22.54 -0.03 -17.40
CA SER A 147 -21.21 0.45 -17.83
C SER A 147 -20.18 -0.66 -18.12
N GLY A 148 -20.46 -1.92 -17.76
CA GLY A 148 -19.55 -3.04 -17.98
C GLY A 148 -18.16 -2.83 -17.36
N GLY A 149 -17.15 -3.49 -17.91
CA GLY A 149 -15.76 -3.46 -17.42
C GLY A 149 -14.89 -2.30 -17.91
N ASP A 150 -15.46 -1.23 -18.50
CA ASP A 150 -14.68 -0.14 -19.10
C ASP A 150 -13.74 0.56 -18.12
N LEU A 151 -14.20 0.78 -16.89
CA LEU A 151 -13.42 1.46 -15.87
C LEU A 151 -12.22 0.62 -15.43
N GLU A 152 -12.43 -0.69 -15.26
CA GLU A 152 -11.40 -1.66 -14.94
C GLU A 152 -10.36 -1.78 -16.07
N ARG A 153 -10.79 -1.80 -17.35
CA ARG A 153 -9.84 -1.82 -18.49
C ARG A 153 -8.98 -0.56 -18.56
N ASN A 154 -9.53 0.60 -18.22
CA ASN A 154 -8.77 1.85 -18.13
C ASN A 154 -7.70 1.77 -17.02
N LEU A 155 -8.04 1.19 -15.86
CA LEU A 155 -7.07 0.95 -14.77
C LEU A 155 -5.99 -0.04 -15.19
N ALA A 156 -6.37 -1.16 -15.82
CA ALA A 156 -5.41 -2.13 -16.32
C ALA A 156 -4.42 -1.50 -17.31
N THR A 157 -4.92 -0.68 -18.23
CA THR A 157 -4.09 0.07 -19.20
C THR A 157 -3.15 1.05 -18.48
N LYS A 158 -3.64 1.77 -17.47
CA LYS A 158 -2.83 2.69 -16.65
C LYS A 158 -1.65 1.96 -16.00
N TYR A 159 -1.90 0.85 -15.30
CA TYR A 159 -0.83 0.12 -14.60
C TYR A 159 0.15 -0.59 -15.54
N LYS A 160 -0.32 -1.07 -16.71
CA LYS A 160 0.58 -1.57 -17.77
C LYS A 160 1.51 -0.47 -18.27
N GLY A 161 0.98 0.72 -18.54
CA GLY A 161 1.80 1.87 -18.97
C GLY A 161 2.88 2.25 -17.94
N PHE A 162 2.57 2.17 -16.65
CA PHE A 162 3.57 2.35 -15.60
C PHE A 162 4.62 1.21 -15.59
N ALA A 163 4.18 -0.04 -15.69
CA ALA A 163 5.07 -1.20 -15.73
C ALA A 163 6.06 -1.12 -16.89
N GLU A 164 5.61 -0.74 -18.08
CA GLU A 164 6.45 -0.62 -19.29
C GLU A 164 7.59 0.37 -19.10
N LYS A 165 7.32 1.52 -18.46
CA LYS A 165 8.35 2.55 -18.17
C LYS A 165 9.39 2.06 -17.16
N LEU A 166 8.99 1.22 -16.21
CA LEU A 166 9.85 0.74 -15.12
C LEU A 166 10.60 -0.55 -15.45
N ASN A 167 10.14 -1.36 -16.41
CA ASN A 167 10.60 -2.73 -16.64
C ASN A 167 12.12 -2.89 -16.81
N ASN A 168 12.79 -1.88 -17.39
CA ASN A 168 14.24 -1.94 -17.62
C ASN A 168 15.08 -1.53 -16.41
N ILE A 169 14.48 -0.87 -15.41
CA ILE A 169 15.18 -0.28 -14.25
C ILE A 169 14.77 -0.98 -12.95
N TYR A 170 13.46 -1.22 -12.79
CA TYR A 170 12.83 -1.81 -11.60
C TYR A 170 11.93 -2.99 -12.02
N PRO A 171 12.51 -4.14 -12.38
CA PRO A 171 11.76 -5.27 -12.94
C PRO A 171 10.79 -5.92 -11.94
N GLN A 172 11.09 -5.99 -10.65
CA GLN A 172 10.15 -6.53 -9.66
C GLN A 172 8.94 -5.60 -9.49
N THR A 173 9.17 -4.30 -9.51
CA THR A 173 8.14 -3.27 -9.46
C THR A 173 7.27 -3.34 -10.70
N ALA A 174 7.86 -3.44 -11.90
CA ALA A 174 7.12 -3.61 -13.14
C ALA A 174 6.25 -4.89 -13.13
N ASN A 175 6.77 -6.00 -12.64
CA ASN A 175 6.00 -7.23 -12.48
C ASN A 175 4.81 -7.05 -11.51
N LEU A 176 5.03 -6.39 -10.37
CA LEU A 176 3.96 -6.08 -9.42
C LEU A 176 2.85 -5.22 -10.04
N LEU A 177 3.21 -4.24 -10.87
CA LEU A 177 2.27 -3.38 -11.59
C LEU A 177 1.50 -4.15 -12.68
N ASN A 178 2.18 -5.06 -13.39
CA ASN A 178 1.53 -5.98 -14.31
C ASN A 178 0.54 -6.91 -13.61
N ASP A 179 0.88 -7.41 -12.41
CA ASP A 179 -0.01 -8.22 -11.58
C ASP A 179 -1.24 -7.43 -11.11
N ILE A 180 -1.11 -6.13 -10.88
CA ILE A 180 -2.23 -5.23 -10.60
C ILE A 180 -3.10 -5.07 -11.85
N ALA A 181 -2.47 -4.81 -13.00
CA ALA A 181 -3.19 -4.66 -14.25
C ALA A 181 -4.00 -5.91 -14.64
N GLN A 182 -3.42 -7.10 -14.48
CA GLN A 182 -4.08 -8.37 -14.79
C GLN A 182 -5.32 -8.61 -13.92
N SER A 183 -5.26 -8.26 -12.64
CA SER A 183 -6.42 -8.36 -11.76
C SER A 183 -7.53 -7.41 -12.20
N TYR A 184 -7.23 -6.19 -12.64
CA TYR A 184 -8.24 -5.30 -13.23
C TYR A 184 -8.78 -5.82 -14.56
N ASP A 185 -7.96 -6.41 -15.43
CA ASP A 185 -8.45 -7.06 -16.66
C ASP A 185 -9.42 -8.22 -16.35
N TYR A 186 -9.17 -8.95 -15.25
CA TYR A 186 -10.07 -10.00 -14.79
C TYR A 186 -11.39 -9.45 -14.24
N GLU A 187 -11.34 -8.41 -13.39
CA GLU A 187 -12.53 -7.70 -12.92
C GLU A 187 -13.37 -7.16 -14.08
N ALA A 188 -12.73 -6.56 -15.10
CA ALA A 188 -13.42 -6.05 -16.28
C ALA A 188 -14.27 -7.12 -16.98
N LYS A 189 -13.72 -8.33 -17.13
CA LYS A 189 -14.43 -9.44 -17.77
C LYS A 189 -15.62 -9.91 -16.94
N MET A 190 -15.46 -9.99 -15.62
CA MET A 190 -16.56 -10.37 -14.74
C MET A 190 -17.72 -9.37 -14.85
N GLU A 191 -17.42 -8.08 -14.91
CA GLU A 191 -18.43 -7.03 -15.04
C GLU A 191 -19.15 -7.06 -16.39
N ASP A 192 -18.44 -7.38 -17.48
CA ASP A 192 -19.06 -7.58 -18.80
C ASP A 192 -20.01 -8.78 -18.80
N ASP A 193 -19.60 -9.88 -18.16
CA ASP A 193 -20.42 -11.09 -18.04
C ASP A 193 -21.67 -10.85 -17.19
N ASP A 194 -21.55 -10.11 -16.08
CA ASP A 194 -22.68 -9.75 -15.22
C ASP A 194 -23.69 -8.86 -15.95
N VAL A 195 -23.23 -7.86 -16.71
CA VAL A 195 -24.12 -7.01 -17.53
C VAL A 195 -24.83 -7.86 -18.59
N ARG A 196 -24.09 -8.71 -19.30
CA ARG A 196 -24.69 -9.60 -20.32
C ARG A 196 -25.76 -10.52 -19.73
N LEU A 197 -25.48 -11.12 -18.57
CA LEU A 197 -26.45 -11.98 -17.87
C LEU A 197 -27.68 -11.18 -17.40
N SER A 198 -27.50 -9.94 -16.94
CA SER A 198 -28.64 -9.09 -16.56
C SER A 198 -29.53 -8.73 -17.75
N ASP A 199 -28.92 -8.41 -18.91
CA ASP A 199 -29.66 -8.09 -20.13
C ASP A 199 -30.39 -9.31 -20.73
N GLU A 200 -29.91 -10.54 -20.45
CA GLU A 200 -30.57 -11.80 -20.86
C GLU A 200 -31.76 -12.18 -19.97
N LEU A 201 -31.88 -11.60 -18.77
CA LEU A 201 -32.91 -11.90 -17.78
C LEU A 201 -34.05 -10.87 -17.72
N ASP A 202 -33.85 -9.69 -18.35
CA ASP A 202 -34.83 -8.60 -18.50
C ASP A 202 -35.69 -8.75 -19.78
#